data_AF-A0A7M7LSU7-F1
#
_entry.id   AF-A0A7M7LSU7-F1
#
_cell.length_a   1.000
_cell.length_b   1.000
_cell.length_c   1.000
_cell.angle_alpha   90.00
_cell.angle_beta   90.00
_cell.angle_gamma   90.00
#
_symmetry.space_group_name_H-M   'P 1'
#
loop_
_entity.id
_entity.type
_entity.pdbx_description
1 polymer ?
#
loop_
_entity_poly.entity_id
_entity_poly.type
_entity_poly.pdbx_seq_one_letter_code
_entity_poly.pdbx_strand_id
1 'polypeptide(L)'
;MAAPIDYVYFGYPIIQCGPTNLHLQKHISMFRMDFRKQVSFYLGKTAGRRWKDIISDIIAVIGGIKPCFLYDYSTCDSKSLDKLAAELESMCNSKCQPKKVEHSTSVEIDNGRVDKQDSTVNSGIRTTGVLNVKDDIFVINKQIMRRKLAQFVSKLTDEYARSEQNNLSERVCTFIDVSGKLPNPTLADRKITEEMMIISKDILRQVEAGFADPRHSSGDLILTLQLEDDWNVSTIFGLLLGYPVLYWYQVDIQDNCLAHTPLHVFKCKCDCVVKPFTSDSVNVGTSCTIFENGNHVIYSFSIPSSLLDYASKLISEWKDYIYHVVGLCEYFTSVSFECSTVTLPAVAL
;
A
#
# COMPACT_ATOMS: atom_id res chain seq x y z
N MET A 1 28.70 29.97 -0.62
CA MET A 1 27.44 30.23 -1.37
C MET A 1 27.02 28.91 -1.98
N ALA A 2 26.17 28.17 -1.26
CA ALA A 2 25.67 26.88 -1.72
C ALA A 2 24.43 27.12 -2.61
N ALA A 3 24.42 26.47 -3.78
CA ALA A 3 23.28 26.50 -4.69
C ALA A 3 22.06 25.80 -4.05
N PRO A 4 20.83 26.26 -4.35
CA PRO A 4 19.63 25.58 -3.88
C PRO A 4 19.53 24.20 -4.55
N ILE A 5 19.25 23.19 -3.73
CA ILE A 5 18.91 21.84 -4.20
C ILE A 5 17.50 21.93 -4.76
N ASP A 6 17.39 21.90 -6.09
CA ASP A 6 16.13 21.72 -6.79
C ASP A 6 15.51 20.37 -6.38
N TYR A 7 14.36 20.42 -5.72
CA TYR A 7 13.50 19.25 -5.54
C TYR A 7 13.00 18.84 -6.92
N VAL A 8 13.72 17.93 -7.57
CA VAL A 8 13.25 17.25 -8.77
C VAL A 8 12.05 16.41 -8.36
N TYR A 9 10.86 16.96 -8.55
CA TYR A 9 9.61 16.20 -8.63
C TYR A 9 9.78 15.20 -9.77
N PHE A 10 10.14 13.96 -9.45
CA PHE A 10 10.07 12.86 -10.40
C PHE A 10 8.60 12.67 -10.77
N GLY A 11 8.23 13.14 -11.96
CA GLY A 11 6.91 12.97 -12.54
C GLY A 11 6.50 11.50 -12.51
N TYR A 12 5.29 11.25 -12.01
CA TYR A 12 4.68 9.93 -11.91
C TYR A 12 4.30 9.43 -13.30
N PRO A 13 4.88 8.32 -13.82
CA PRO A 13 4.30 7.67 -14.98
C PRO A 13 3.05 6.92 -14.52
N ILE A 14 1.91 7.56 -14.71
CA ILE A 14 0.59 6.95 -14.55
C ILE A 14 0.20 6.38 -15.91
N ILE A 15 -0.23 5.13 -15.94
CA ILE A 15 -0.86 4.52 -17.11
C ILE A 15 -2.19 5.26 -17.32
N GLN A 16 -2.23 6.22 -18.25
CA GLN A 16 -3.47 6.87 -18.67
C GLN A 16 -4.23 5.91 -19.60
N CYS A 17 -5.37 5.40 -19.13
CA CYS A 17 -6.33 4.69 -19.97
C CYS A 17 -7.30 5.70 -20.60
N GLY A 18 -7.18 5.92 -21.90
CA GLY A 18 -8.10 6.78 -22.67
C GLY A 18 -9.42 6.07 -23.06
N PRO A 19 -10.49 6.82 -23.40
CA PRO A 19 -11.78 6.24 -23.73
C PRO A 19 -11.79 5.72 -25.19
N THR A 20 -12.13 4.45 -25.42
CA THR A 20 -12.37 3.93 -26.78
C THR A 20 -13.65 3.09 -26.91
N ASN A 21 -14.21 3.16 -28.12
CA ASN A 21 -15.62 3.01 -28.48
C ASN A 21 -16.17 1.57 -28.59
N LEU A 22 -17.51 1.53 -28.49
CA LEU A 22 -18.52 0.49 -28.69
C LEU A 22 -18.20 -0.71 -29.60
N HIS A 23 -18.23 -1.91 -29.01
CA HIS A 23 -19.03 -3.07 -29.49
C HIS A 23 -18.82 -4.23 -28.48
N LEU A 24 -19.71 -4.43 -27.50
CA LEU A 24 -19.60 -5.57 -26.58
C LEU A 24 -20.89 -5.91 -25.80
N GLN A 25 -21.93 -6.44 -26.46
CA GLN A 25 -23.10 -6.99 -25.76
C GLN A 25 -22.97 -8.50 -25.42
N LYS A 26 -21.92 -9.21 -25.86
CA LYS A 26 -21.79 -10.67 -25.64
C LYS A 26 -20.88 -11.12 -24.50
N HIS A 27 -20.12 -10.23 -23.84
CA HIS A 27 -19.22 -10.60 -22.71
C HIS A 27 -19.70 -10.13 -21.33
N ILE A 28 -20.75 -9.30 -21.24
CA ILE A 28 -21.24 -8.73 -19.97
C ILE A 28 -21.92 -9.78 -19.08
N SER A 29 -22.45 -10.87 -19.65
CA SER A 29 -23.04 -11.98 -18.87
C SER A 29 -22.01 -12.83 -18.11
N MET A 30 -20.71 -12.70 -18.40
CA MET A 30 -19.65 -13.51 -17.81
C MET A 30 -19.06 -12.92 -16.52
N PHE A 31 -19.38 -11.66 -16.17
CA PHE A 31 -18.78 -10.92 -15.06
C PHE A 31 -19.74 -10.66 -13.87
N ARG A 32 -20.78 -11.47 -13.70
CA ARG A 32 -21.52 -11.51 -12.42
C ARG A 32 -20.75 -12.35 -11.41
N MET A 33 -19.53 -11.92 -11.09
CA MET A 33 -18.79 -12.51 -10.00
C MET A 33 -19.49 -12.13 -8.70
N ASP A 34 -20.06 -13.12 -8.05
CA ASP A 34 -20.56 -12.97 -6.69
C ASP A 34 -19.33 -12.95 -5.77
N PHE A 35 -18.82 -11.74 -5.49
CA PHE A 35 -17.62 -11.54 -4.66
C PHE A 35 -17.71 -12.30 -3.33
N ARG A 36 -18.91 -12.38 -2.75
CA ARG A 36 -19.14 -13.15 -1.52
C ARG A 36 -18.87 -14.63 -1.74
N LYS A 37 -19.36 -15.21 -2.84
CA LYS A 37 -19.10 -16.63 -3.17
C LYS A 37 -17.62 -16.87 -3.44
N GLN A 38 -16.94 -15.97 -4.14
CA GLN A 38 -15.50 -16.13 -4.40
C GLN A 38 -14.66 -16.05 -3.14
N VAL A 39 -14.89 -15.03 -2.31
CA VAL A 39 -14.23 -14.93 -1.00
C VAL A 39 -14.53 -16.17 -0.16
N SER A 40 -15.78 -16.66 -0.18
CA SER A 40 -16.14 -17.89 0.55
C SER A 40 -15.48 -19.15 -0.01
N PHE A 41 -15.24 -19.20 -1.32
CA PHE A 41 -14.62 -20.32 -2.02
C PHE A 41 -13.13 -20.40 -1.70
N TYR A 42 -12.40 -19.29 -1.80
CA TYR A 42 -10.96 -19.25 -1.52
C TYR A 42 -10.64 -19.19 -0.03
N LEU A 43 -11.34 -18.34 0.74
CA LEU A 43 -10.98 -18.00 2.12
C LEU A 43 -11.94 -18.58 3.16
N GLY A 44 -12.92 -19.37 2.72
CA GLY A 44 -13.90 -20.01 3.59
C GLY A 44 -15.06 -19.10 4.02
N LYS A 45 -16.09 -19.73 4.61
CA LYS A 45 -17.37 -19.08 4.93
C LYS A 45 -17.24 -17.93 5.94
N THR A 46 -16.27 -17.99 6.85
CA THR A 46 -16.02 -16.94 7.85
C THR A 46 -15.56 -15.65 7.16
N ALA A 47 -14.54 -15.71 6.31
CA ALA A 47 -14.11 -14.61 5.46
C ALA A 47 -15.25 -14.11 4.55
N GLY A 48 -16.07 -15.03 4.03
CA GLY A 48 -17.26 -14.70 3.24
C GLY A 48 -18.29 -13.80 3.94
N ARG A 49 -18.26 -13.67 5.27
CA ARG A 49 -19.09 -12.70 6.01
C ARG A 49 -18.52 -11.28 5.96
N ARG A 50 -17.21 -11.15 5.79
CA ARG A 50 -16.44 -9.90 5.71
C ARG A 50 -15.96 -9.59 4.29
N TRP A 51 -16.59 -10.20 3.28
CA TRP A 51 -16.14 -10.11 1.89
C TRP A 51 -15.98 -8.68 1.37
N LYS A 52 -16.85 -7.74 1.77
CA LYS A 52 -16.74 -6.34 1.33
C LYS A 52 -15.44 -5.69 1.80
N ASP A 53 -15.05 -5.92 3.05
CA ASP A 53 -13.83 -5.38 3.64
C ASP A 53 -12.61 -6.00 2.95
N ILE A 54 -12.60 -7.32 2.81
CA ILE A 54 -11.51 -8.06 2.13
C ILE A 54 -11.31 -7.55 0.69
N ILE A 55 -12.40 -7.41 -0.07
CA ILE A 55 -12.31 -6.91 -1.45
C ILE A 55 -11.85 -5.45 -1.48
N SER A 56 -12.32 -4.62 -0.55
CA SER A 56 -11.90 -3.21 -0.47
C SER A 56 -10.40 -3.08 -0.19
N ASP A 57 -9.86 -3.88 0.73
CA ASP A 57 -8.42 -3.92 1.04
C ASP A 57 -7.59 -4.43 -0.14
N ILE A 58 -8.01 -5.51 -0.81
CA ILE A 58 -7.31 -6.02 -1.99
C ILE A 58 -7.33 -4.99 -3.12
N ILE A 59 -8.46 -4.32 -3.35
CA ILE A 59 -8.56 -3.26 -4.36
C ILE A 59 -7.71 -2.04 -3.98
N ALA A 60 -7.60 -1.68 -2.70
CA ALA A 60 -6.70 -0.62 -2.25
C ALA A 60 -5.23 -0.96 -2.56
N VAL A 61 -4.84 -2.24 -2.50
CA VAL A 61 -3.52 -2.72 -2.89
C VAL A 61 -3.35 -2.73 -4.41
N ILE A 62 -4.31 -3.25 -5.18
CA ILE A 62 -4.29 -3.25 -6.65
C ILE A 62 -4.18 -1.81 -7.19
N GLY A 63 -5.00 -0.90 -6.66
CA GLY A 63 -5.02 0.52 -7.03
C GLY A 63 -3.82 1.32 -6.51
N GLY A 64 -2.89 0.69 -5.78
CA GLY A 64 -1.66 1.32 -5.29
C GLY A 64 -1.85 2.37 -4.19
N ILE A 65 -3.04 2.43 -3.59
CA ILE A 65 -3.31 3.26 -2.40
C ILE A 65 -2.48 2.72 -1.23
N LYS A 66 -2.50 1.39 -1.05
CA LYS A 66 -1.70 0.68 -0.04
C LYS A 66 -0.55 -0.11 -0.69
N PRO A 67 0.66 -0.12 -0.09
CA PRO A 67 1.70 -1.07 -0.50
C PRO A 67 1.29 -2.51 -0.17
N CYS A 68 0.61 -2.71 0.97
CA CYS A 68 0.03 -3.98 1.39
C CYS A 68 -1.07 -3.81 2.44
N PHE A 69 -1.74 -4.90 2.80
CA PHE A 69 -2.52 -5.01 4.04
C PHE A 69 -2.24 -6.35 4.74
N LEU A 70 -2.33 -6.36 6.07
CA LEU A 70 -2.26 -7.56 6.90
C LEU A 70 -3.61 -8.28 6.86
N TYR A 71 -3.62 -9.57 6.52
CA TYR A 71 -4.84 -10.36 6.48
C TYR A 71 -5.18 -10.94 7.86
N ASP A 72 -6.25 -10.42 8.49
CA ASP A 72 -6.69 -10.80 9.84
C ASP A 72 -8.16 -11.26 9.90
N TYR A 73 -8.79 -11.51 8.74
CA TYR A 73 -10.23 -11.77 8.65
C TYR A 73 -10.64 -13.21 9.00
N SER A 74 -9.74 -14.18 8.80
CA SER A 74 -9.92 -15.59 9.13
C SER A 74 -8.60 -16.36 9.00
N THR A 75 -8.60 -17.67 9.25
CA THR A 75 -7.47 -18.53 8.91
C THR A 75 -7.49 -18.87 7.42
N CYS A 76 -6.41 -18.56 6.69
CA CYS A 76 -6.23 -19.02 5.31
C CYS A 76 -4.75 -19.31 5.03
N ASP A 77 -4.47 -20.09 4.00
CA ASP A 77 -3.12 -20.25 3.47
C ASP A 77 -2.78 -19.17 2.42
N SER A 78 -1.49 -18.89 2.26
CA SER A 78 -1.00 -17.87 1.33
C SER A 78 -1.43 -18.12 -0.12
N LYS A 79 -1.57 -19.37 -0.57
CA LYS A 79 -1.93 -19.68 -1.97
C LYS A 79 -3.38 -19.34 -2.27
N SER A 80 -4.29 -19.61 -1.34
CA SER A 80 -5.70 -19.27 -1.50
C SER A 80 -5.90 -17.76 -1.59
N LEU A 81 -5.18 -16.99 -0.77
CA LEU A 81 -5.23 -15.53 -0.80
C LEU A 81 -4.57 -14.95 -2.07
N ASP A 82 -3.44 -15.52 -2.48
CA ASP A 82 -2.72 -15.17 -3.71
C ASP A 82 -3.61 -15.32 -4.95
N LYS A 83 -4.33 -16.45 -5.06
CA LYS A 83 -5.27 -16.71 -6.16
C LYS A 83 -6.44 -15.74 -6.21
N LEU A 84 -7.04 -15.44 -5.04
CA LEU A 84 -8.12 -14.45 -4.98
C LEU A 84 -7.62 -13.07 -5.42
N ALA A 85 -6.45 -12.64 -4.94
CA ALA A 85 -5.86 -11.36 -5.34
C ALA A 85 -5.56 -11.30 -6.85
N ALA A 86 -5.02 -12.39 -7.42
CA ALA A 86 -4.76 -12.50 -8.86
C ALA A 86 -6.04 -12.43 -9.70
N GLU A 87 -7.11 -13.10 -9.27
CA GLU A 87 -8.40 -13.08 -9.96
C GLU A 87 -8.99 -11.66 -9.95
N LEU A 88 -8.95 -10.98 -8.81
CA LEU A 88 -9.40 -9.59 -8.68
C LEU A 88 -8.57 -8.62 -9.52
N GLU A 89 -7.26 -8.78 -9.53
CA GLU A 89 -6.37 -7.97 -10.36
C GLU A 89 -6.64 -8.20 -11.86
N SER A 90 -6.84 -9.45 -12.29
CA SER A 90 -7.21 -9.77 -13.67
C SER A 90 -8.51 -9.09 -14.08
N MET A 91 -9.51 -9.09 -13.18
CA MET A 91 -10.77 -8.39 -13.40
C MET A 91 -10.56 -6.87 -13.53
N CYS A 92 -9.78 -6.26 -12.65
CA CYS A 92 -9.44 -4.84 -12.70
C CYS A 92 -8.74 -4.49 -14.03
N ASN A 93 -7.73 -5.26 -14.43
CA ASN A 93 -6.95 -5.01 -15.65
C ASN A 93 -7.75 -5.23 -16.93
N SER A 94 -8.69 -6.19 -16.94
CA SER A 94 -9.57 -6.43 -18.09
C SER A 94 -10.48 -5.24 -18.43
N LYS A 95 -10.72 -4.34 -17.47
CA LYS A 95 -11.49 -3.10 -17.69
C LYS A 95 -10.68 -2.00 -18.39
N CYS A 96 -9.36 -2.06 -18.35
CA CYS A 96 -8.46 -0.96 -18.71
C CYS A 96 -7.82 -1.07 -20.11
N GLN A 97 -8.08 -2.12 -20.89
CA GLN A 97 -7.48 -2.24 -22.23
C GLN A 97 -8.19 -1.33 -23.26
N PRO A 98 -7.52 -0.31 -23.83
CA PRO A 98 -8.04 0.39 -24.99
C PRO A 98 -8.08 -0.59 -26.17
N LYS A 99 -9.24 -0.71 -26.84
CA LYS A 99 -9.33 -1.55 -28.04
C LYS A 99 -8.41 -0.96 -29.11
N LYS A 100 -7.53 -1.79 -29.69
CA LYS A 100 -6.75 -1.43 -30.88
C LYS A 100 -7.72 -0.92 -31.96
N VAL A 101 -7.65 0.37 -32.25
CA VAL A 101 -8.26 0.94 -33.43
C VAL A 101 -7.42 0.44 -34.61
N GLU A 102 -7.95 -0.49 -35.40
CA GLU A 102 -7.38 -0.82 -36.71
C GLU A 102 -7.56 0.39 -37.62
N HIS A 103 -6.58 1.29 -37.62
CA HIS A 103 -6.42 2.28 -38.67
C HIS A 103 -5.25 1.89 -39.56
N SER A 104 -5.60 1.20 -40.64
CA SER A 104 -4.78 1.07 -41.84
C SER A 104 -4.68 2.44 -42.50
N THR A 105 -3.61 3.18 -42.20
CA THR A 105 -3.15 4.27 -43.08
C THR A 105 -1.65 4.39 -43.01
N SER A 106 -1.00 3.85 -44.04
CA SER A 106 0.42 4.00 -44.34
C SER A 106 0.74 5.45 -44.73
N VAL A 107 1.60 6.11 -43.95
CA VAL A 107 2.33 7.31 -44.37
C VAL A 107 3.79 7.13 -43.96
N GLU A 108 4.67 7.05 -44.96
CA GLU A 108 6.12 7.08 -44.82
C GLU A 108 6.57 8.49 -44.42
N ILE A 109 7.27 8.64 -43.29
CA ILE A 109 8.14 9.80 -43.04
C ILE A 109 9.45 9.33 -42.40
N ASP A 110 10.51 9.91 -42.95
CA ASP A 110 11.94 9.68 -42.81
C ASP A 110 12.54 10.10 -41.45
N ASN A 111 13.77 9.63 -41.23
CA ASN A 111 14.42 9.33 -39.96
C ASN A 111 14.90 10.53 -39.12
N GLY A 112 14.56 10.53 -37.83
CA GLY A 112 15.18 11.31 -36.78
C GLY A 112 15.36 10.47 -35.51
N ARG A 113 16.61 10.14 -35.17
CA ARG A 113 17.01 9.22 -34.10
C ARG A 113 16.77 9.88 -32.73
N VAL A 114 15.72 9.44 -32.03
CA VAL A 114 15.48 9.72 -30.60
C VAL A 114 15.40 8.38 -29.89
N ASP A 115 16.18 8.23 -28.82
CA ASP A 115 16.21 7.03 -27.99
C ASP A 115 14.82 6.74 -27.43
N LYS A 116 14.18 5.69 -27.97
CA LYS A 116 12.93 5.13 -27.46
C LYS A 116 13.22 4.45 -26.13
N GLN A 117 12.94 5.16 -25.03
CA GLN A 117 12.77 4.52 -23.74
C GLN A 117 11.48 3.71 -23.77
N ASP A 118 11.59 2.43 -23.41
CA ASP A 118 10.54 1.40 -23.44
C ASP A 118 9.18 1.88 -22.92
N SER A 119 8.27 2.19 -23.84
CA SER A 119 6.83 2.25 -23.63
C SER A 119 6.17 0.97 -24.15
N THR A 120 6.72 -0.18 -23.76
CA THR A 120 6.00 -1.45 -23.90
C THR A 120 4.90 -1.49 -22.85
N VAL A 121 3.66 -1.32 -23.31
CA VAL A 121 2.44 -1.52 -22.53
C VAL A 121 2.46 -2.94 -21.97
N ASN A 122 2.89 -3.10 -20.71
CA ASN A 122 2.92 -4.36 -19.97
C ASN A 122 1.49 -4.79 -19.58
N SER A 123 0.67 -5.14 -20.57
CA SER A 123 -0.74 -5.51 -20.38
C SER A 123 -0.97 -6.91 -19.77
N GLY A 124 0.01 -7.46 -19.05
CA GLY A 124 -0.12 -8.80 -18.44
C GLY A 124 0.78 -9.09 -17.24
N ILE A 125 1.58 -8.13 -16.75
CA ILE A 125 2.43 -8.39 -15.58
C ILE A 125 1.60 -8.21 -14.31
N ARG A 126 1.28 -9.34 -13.68
CA ARG A 126 0.68 -9.40 -12.34
C ARG A 126 1.49 -8.56 -11.35
N THR A 127 0.84 -7.64 -10.65
CA THR A 127 1.45 -6.72 -9.66
C THR A 127 1.14 -7.13 -8.23
N THR A 128 0.06 -7.86 -7.99
CA THR A 128 -0.31 -8.35 -6.65
C THR A 128 0.35 -9.68 -6.31
N GLY A 129 0.66 -9.88 -5.04
CA GLY A 129 1.14 -11.13 -4.49
C GLY A 129 0.91 -11.21 -2.98
N VAL A 130 1.54 -12.19 -2.36
CA VAL A 130 1.51 -12.43 -0.92
C VAL A 130 2.91 -12.37 -0.34
N LEU A 131 3.04 -11.74 0.83
CA LEU A 131 4.25 -11.69 1.64
C LEU A 131 3.96 -12.30 3.01
N ASN A 132 4.61 -13.42 3.32
CA ASN A 132 4.55 -14.02 4.64
C ASN A 132 5.61 -13.36 5.53
N VAL A 133 5.20 -13.04 6.75
CA VAL A 133 6.06 -12.45 7.78
C VAL A 133 5.76 -13.20 9.07
N LYS A 134 6.65 -14.12 9.47
CA LYS A 134 6.35 -15.14 10.49
C LYS A 134 5.06 -15.90 10.14
N ASP A 135 4.08 -15.93 11.05
CA ASP A 135 2.79 -16.61 10.87
C ASP A 135 1.73 -15.72 10.19
N ASP A 136 2.08 -14.46 9.91
CA ASP A 136 1.18 -13.46 9.34
C ASP A 136 1.31 -13.35 7.83
N ILE A 137 0.19 -13.05 7.17
CA ILE A 137 0.07 -13.00 5.72
C ILE A 137 -0.31 -11.58 5.28
N PHE A 138 0.49 -11.00 4.40
CA PHE A 138 0.20 -9.71 3.77
C PHE A 138 -0.15 -9.90 2.30
N VAL A 139 -1.20 -9.23 1.81
CA VAL A 139 -1.40 -9.05 0.37
C VAL A 139 -0.67 -7.78 -0.04
N ILE A 140 0.18 -7.85 -1.05
CA ILE A 140 1.08 -6.77 -1.44
C ILE A 140 0.88 -6.37 -2.89
N ASN A 141 1.21 -5.13 -3.22
CA ASN A 141 1.49 -4.69 -4.58
C ASN A 141 3.00 -4.55 -4.73
N LYS A 142 3.61 -5.40 -5.56
CA LYS A 142 5.07 -5.54 -5.66
C LYS A 142 5.78 -4.25 -6.03
N GLN A 143 5.23 -3.51 -6.98
CA GLN A 143 5.85 -2.29 -7.50
C GLN A 143 5.75 -1.17 -6.48
N ILE A 144 4.58 -1.04 -5.85
CA ILE A 144 4.33 -0.03 -4.82
C ILE A 144 5.16 -0.31 -3.58
N MET A 145 5.20 -1.57 -3.12
CA MET A 145 6.01 -2.02 -1.99
C MET A 145 7.49 -1.72 -2.20
N ARG A 146 8.08 -2.18 -3.32
CA ARG A 146 9.49 -1.91 -3.65
C ARG A 146 9.79 -0.42 -3.64
N ARG A 147 8.95 0.38 -4.30
CA ARG A 147 9.14 1.83 -4.38
C ARG A 147 9.05 2.49 -3.00
N LYS A 148 8.06 2.11 -2.18
CA LYS A 148 7.86 2.68 -0.84
C LYS A 148 9.01 2.32 0.10
N LEU A 149 9.48 1.07 0.07
CA LEU A 149 10.66 0.65 0.83
C LEU A 149 11.93 1.40 0.38
N ALA A 150 12.16 1.53 -0.92
CA ALA A 150 13.32 2.28 -1.44
C ALA A 150 13.27 3.77 -1.04
N GLN A 151 12.10 4.41 -1.15
CA GLN A 151 11.89 5.79 -0.68
C GLN A 151 12.13 5.91 0.82
N PHE A 152 11.64 4.97 1.60
CA PHE A 152 11.83 4.94 3.05
C PHE A 152 13.31 4.80 3.44
N VAL A 153 14.03 3.85 2.83
CA VAL A 153 15.48 3.67 3.03
C VAL A 153 16.28 4.92 2.65
N SER A 154 15.93 5.55 1.53
CA SER A 154 16.54 6.81 1.09
C SER A 154 16.32 7.91 2.14
N LYS A 155 15.07 8.08 2.58
CA LYS A 155 14.69 9.07 3.60
C LYS A 155 15.44 8.85 4.92
N LEU A 156 15.53 7.60 5.39
CA LEU A 156 16.29 7.28 6.61
C LEU A 156 17.78 7.56 6.48
N THR A 157 18.36 7.28 5.31
CA THR A 157 19.77 7.58 5.05
C THR A 157 20.03 9.09 5.13
N ASP A 158 19.14 9.90 4.58
CA ASP A 158 19.20 11.36 4.68
C ASP A 158 19.00 11.87 6.12
N GLU A 159 18.03 11.31 6.85
CA GLU A 159 17.77 11.64 8.26
C GLU A 159 19.00 11.33 9.13
N TYR A 160 19.61 10.16 8.93
CA TYR A 160 20.82 9.75 9.64
C TYR A 160 21.99 10.71 9.36
N ALA A 161 22.23 11.06 8.09
CA ALA A 161 23.30 11.99 7.70
C ALA A 161 23.12 13.40 8.30
N ARG A 162 21.88 13.92 8.35
CA ARG A 162 21.58 15.23 8.95
C ARG A 162 21.69 15.25 10.47
N SER A 163 21.50 14.09 11.11
CA SER A 163 21.56 13.98 12.57
C SER A 163 22.92 14.36 13.15
N GLU A 164 23.99 14.32 12.33
CA GLU A 164 25.35 14.75 12.69
C GLU A 164 25.54 16.27 12.75
N GLN A 165 24.66 17.04 12.10
CA GLN A 165 24.89 18.47 11.82
C GLN A 165 23.92 19.42 12.54
N ASN A 166 22.76 18.95 13.00
CA ASN A 166 21.66 19.84 13.43
C ASN A 166 21.33 19.80 14.94
N ASN A 167 21.01 21.00 15.46
CA ASN A 167 20.32 21.22 16.73
C ASN A 167 18.93 20.54 16.74
N LEU A 168 18.50 20.04 17.92
CA LEU A 168 17.32 19.19 18.13
C LEU A 168 15.96 19.78 17.67
N SER A 169 15.85 21.08 17.40
CA SER A 169 14.56 21.79 17.29
C SER A 169 13.78 21.56 16.00
N GLU A 170 14.39 21.04 14.92
CA GLU A 170 13.70 20.74 13.65
C GLU A 170 13.70 19.24 13.28
N ARG A 171 13.99 18.37 14.24
CA ARG A 171 14.04 16.92 13.97
C ARG A 171 12.64 16.38 13.70
N VAL A 172 12.37 16.11 12.43
CA VAL A 172 11.31 15.18 12.01
C VAL A 172 11.79 13.77 12.32
N CYS A 173 11.02 13.02 13.11
CA CYS A 173 11.40 11.67 13.49
C CYS A 173 10.40 10.66 12.94
N THR A 174 10.92 9.66 12.23
CA THR A 174 10.12 8.56 11.67
C THR A 174 9.76 7.51 12.73
N PHE A 175 10.54 7.42 13.82
CA PHE A 175 10.42 6.39 14.85
C PHE A 175 10.11 6.96 16.23
N ILE A 176 9.25 6.28 16.97
CA ILE A 176 8.95 6.58 18.38
C ILE A 176 9.39 5.40 19.21
N ASP A 177 10.31 5.64 20.14
CA ASP A 177 10.74 4.65 21.12
C ASP A 177 9.69 4.55 22.23
N VAL A 178 9.10 3.37 22.33
CA VAL A 178 8.07 3.00 23.30
C VAL A 178 8.54 1.89 24.23
N SER A 179 9.85 1.67 24.35
CA SER A 179 10.44 0.62 25.19
C SER A 179 9.95 0.69 26.64
N GLY A 180 9.62 -0.46 27.24
CA GLY A 180 9.02 -0.54 28.58
C GLY A 180 9.87 0.02 29.74
N LYS A 181 11.19 0.18 29.55
CA LYS A 181 12.07 0.85 30.54
C LYS A 181 11.90 2.36 30.58
N LEU A 182 11.27 2.95 29.56
CA LEU A 182 11.07 4.39 29.48
C LEU A 182 9.90 4.82 30.37
N PRO A 183 10.00 5.98 31.05
CA PRO A 183 8.88 6.53 31.80
C PRO A 183 7.76 7.08 30.90
N ASN A 184 8.10 7.49 29.67
CA ASN A 184 7.17 8.03 28.67
C ASN A 184 7.71 7.73 27.26
N PRO A 185 6.85 7.66 26.23
CA PRO A 185 7.30 7.56 24.85
C PRO A 185 8.19 8.74 24.45
N THR A 186 9.23 8.46 23.68
CA THR A 186 10.18 9.48 23.21
C THR A 186 10.48 9.32 21.73
N LEU A 187 11.05 10.34 21.11
CA LEU A 187 11.60 10.21 19.77
C LEU A 187 12.78 9.24 19.80
N ALA A 188 12.87 8.38 18.79
CA ALA A 188 13.99 7.47 18.66
C ALA A 188 15.32 8.24 18.51
N ASP A 189 16.37 7.67 19.09
CA ASP A 189 17.70 8.23 18.98
C ASP A 189 18.40 7.82 17.67
N ARG A 190 19.66 8.25 17.52
CA ARG A 190 20.47 7.94 16.34
C ARG A 190 20.74 6.43 16.21
N LYS A 191 20.94 5.73 17.33
CA LYS A 191 21.26 4.30 17.34
C LYS A 191 20.08 3.49 16.82
N ILE A 192 18.87 3.79 17.29
CA ILE A 192 17.63 3.17 16.81
C ILE A 192 17.44 3.46 15.32
N THR A 193 17.68 4.70 14.89
CA THR A 193 17.57 5.08 13.47
C THR A 193 18.55 4.30 12.59
N GLU A 194 19.78 4.10 13.05
CA GLU A 194 20.81 3.32 12.36
C GLU A 194 20.43 1.85 12.22
N GLU A 195 19.98 1.24 13.31
CA GLU A 195 19.50 -0.13 13.36
C GLU A 195 18.34 -0.31 12.37
N MET A 196 17.34 0.58 12.42
CA MET A 196 16.19 0.52 11.51
C MET A 196 16.56 0.76 10.06
N MET A 197 17.59 1.57 9.78
CA MET A 197 18.12 1.73 8.42
C MET A 197 18.71 0.41 7.90
N ILE A 198 19.45 -0.32 8.73
CA ILE A 198 20.02 -1.63 8.37
C ILE A 198 18.90 -2.64 8.10
N ILE A 199 17.93 -2.75 9.02
CA ILE A 199 16.78 -3.66 8.87
C ILE A 199 15.98 -3.34 7.60
N SER A 200 15.68 -2.05 7.36
CA SER A 200 14.92 -1.63 6.18
C SER A 200 15.64 -1.92 4.87
N LYS A 201 16.98 -1.77 4.85
CA LYS A 201 17.81 -2.14 3.69
C LYS A 201 17.78 -3.64 3.42
N ASP A 202 17.81 -4.46 4.46
CA ASP A 202 17.73 -5.90 4.29
C ASP A 202 16.35 -6.36 3.82
N ILE A 203 15.27 -5.81 4.38
CA ILE A 203 13.91 -6.07 3.88
C ILE A 203 13.77 -5.67 2.41
N LEU A 204 14.25 -4.49 2.02
CA LEU A 204 14.25 -4.05 0.62
C LEU A 204 15.00 -5.05 -0.27
N ARG A 205 16.19 -5.49 0.14
CA ARG A 205 16.99 -6.49 -0.58
C ARG A 205 16.25 -7.80 -0.75
N GLN A 206 15.61 -8.31 0.31
CA GLN A 206 14.84 -9.55 0.27
C GLN A 206 13.64 -9.43 -0.69
N VAL A 207 12.91 -8.31 -0.64
CA VAL A 207 11.78 -8.01 -1.51
C VAL A 207 12.21 -7.91 -2.98
N GLU A 208 13.31 -7.21 -3.26
CA GLU A 208 13.84 -7.07 -4.62
C GLU A 208 14.32 -8.41 -5.19
N ALA A 209 15.06 -9.20 -4.39
CA ALA A 209 15.50 -10.53 -4.78
C ALA A 209 14.29 -11.46 -5.04
N GLY A 210 13.28 -11.40 -4.18
CA GLY A 210 12.04 -12.17 -4.33
C GLY A 210 11.28 -11.82 -5.61
N PHE A 211 11.18 -10.54 -5.95
CA PHE A 211 10.50 -10.10 -7.18
C PHE A 211 11.30 -10.33 -8.46
N ALA A 212 12.63 -10.45 -8.38
CA ALA A 212 13.49 -10.78 -9.51
C ALA A 212 13.50 -12.28 -9.83
N ASP A 213 12.96 -13.13 -8.94
CA ASP A 213 12.97 -14.58 -9.13
C ASP A 213 12.14 -15.01 -10.37
N PRO A 214 12.77 -15.65 -11.38
CA PRO A 214 12.09 -16.07 -12.60
C PRO A 214 10.91 -17.01 -12.35
N ARG A 215 10.91 -17.76 -11.25
CA ARG A 215 9.81 -18.68 -10.86
C ARG A 215 8.48 -17.95 -10.69
N HIS A 216 8.51 -16.67 -10.34
CA HIS A 216 7.32 -15.83 -10.16
C HIS A 216 6.75 -15.26 -11.47
N SER A 217 7.38 -15.53 -12.62
CA SER A 217 6.90 -15.04 -13.92
C SER A 217 5.70 -15.83 -14.48
N SER A 218 5.34 -16.97 -13.88
CA SER A 218 4.33 -17.89 -14.42
C SER A 218 3.45 -18.60 -13.37
N GLY A 219 3.56 -18.26 -12.08
CA GLY A 219 2.88 -18.97 -10.98
C GLY A 219 2.45 -18.07 -9.82
N ASP A 220 2.22 -18.70 -8.66
CA ASP A 220 1.90 -18.03 -7.39
C ASP A 220 3.00 -17.01 -7.04
N LEU A 221 2.64 -15.80 -6.58
CA LEU A 221 3.60 -14.75 -6.17
C LEU A 221 3.66 -14.69 -4.65
N ILE A 222 4.33 -15.66 -4.04
CA ILE A 222 4.40 -15.80 -2.57
C ILE A 222 5.84 -15.64 -2.13
N LEU A 223 6.11 -14.58 -1.37
CA LEU A 223 7.40 -14.33 -0.72
C LEU A 223 7.32 -14.61 0.76
N THR A 224 8.44 -14.94 1.38
CA THR A 224 8.55 -15.10 2.85
C THR A 224 9.75 -14.30 3.33
N LEU A 225 9.50 -13.27 4.14
CA LEU A 225 10.58 -12.51 4.77
C LEU A 225 11.28 -13.37 5.81
N GLN A 226 12.59 -13.43 5.72
CA GLN A 226 13.45 -13.98 6.76
C GLN A 226 13.71 -12.87 7.77
N LEU A 227 13.27 -13.07 9.00
CA LEU A 227 13.49 -12.13 10.09
C LEU A 227 14.48 -12.74 11.08
N GLU A 228 15.34 -11.90 11.66
CA GLU A 228 16.16 -12.30 12.81
C GLU A 228 15.31 -12.27 14.10
N ASP A 229 15.73 -13.04 15.10
CA ASP A 229 14.98 -13.20 16.36
C ASP A 229 14.86 -11.90 17.17
N ASP A 230 15.80 -10.97 17.02
CA ASP A 230 15.86 -9.69 17.70
C ASP A 230 15.16 -8.56 16.95
N TRP A 231 14.57 -8.83 15.78
CA TRP A 231 13.85 -7.82 15.02
C TRP A 231 12.48 -7.51 15.59
N ASN A 232 12.16 -6.22 15.67
CA ASN A 232 10.86 -5.73 16.09
C ASN A 232 9.81 -5.95 14.99
N VAL A 233 9.03 -7.02 15.12
CA VAL A 233 8.00 -7.41 14.15
C VAL A 233 6.95 -6.30 13.96
N SER A 234 6.54 -5.64 15.04
CA SER A 234 5.52 -4.59 14.98
C SER A 234 6.01 -3.35 14.24
N THR A 235 7.28 -2.99 14.40
CA THR A 235 7.93 -1.94 13.58
C THR A 235 7.94 -2.33 12.10
N ILE A 236 8.26 -3.58 11.81
CA ILE A 236 8.27 -4.12 10.43
C ILE A 236 6.86 -4.08 9.84
N PHE A 237 5.82 -4.41 10.62
CA PHE A 237 4.45 -4.33 10.16
C PHE A 237 4.07 -2.89 9.79
N GLY A 238 4.37 -1.93 10.67
CA GLY A 238 4.13 -0.51 10.36
C GLY A 238 4.87 -0.04 9.11
N LEU A 239 6.12 -0.49 8.92
CA LEU A 239 6.93 -0.19 7.73
C LEU A 239 6.27 -0.74 6.46
N LEU A 240 5.90 -2.03 6.47
CA LEU A 240 5.28 -2.69 5.33
C LEU A 240 3.92 -2.07 4.99
N LEU A 241 3.11 -1.77 6.00
CA LEU A 241 1.81 -1.11 5.84
C LEU A 241 1.95 0.33 5.31
N GLY A 242 3.13 0.94 5.43
CA GLY A 242 3.42 2.29 4.96
C GLY A 242 2.88 3.36 5.89
N TYR A 243 2.93 3.14 7.20
CA TYR A 243 2.58 4.16 8.18
C TYR A 243 3.59 5.32 8.19
N PRO A 244 3.14 6.56 8.42
CA PRO A 244 4.02 7.73 8.41
C PRO A 244 4.96 7.77 9.62
N VAL A 245 4.60 7.11 10.71
CA VAL A 245 5.35 7.02 11.97
C VAL A 245 5.31 5.58 12.46
N LEU A 246 6.43 5.10 12.96
CA LEU A 246 6.63 3.71 13.38
C LEU A 246 6.99 3.66 14.86
N TYR A 247 6.39 2.74 15.60
CA TYR A 247 6.85 2.42 16.95
C TYR A 247 8.06 1.51 16.89
N TRP A 248 8.99 1.70 17.81
CA TRP A 248 10.12 0.82 18.07
C TRP A 248 10.19 0.55 19.56
N TYR A 249 10.56 -0.66 19.93
CA TYR A 249 10.81 -1.07 21.30
C TYR A 249 11.87 -2.18 21.35
N GLN A 250 12.56 -2.27 22.48
CA GLN A 250 13.54 -3.33 22.75
C GLN A 250 12.84 -4.70 22.87
N VAL A 251 13.16 -5.66 21.98
CA VAL A 251 12.45 -6.95 21.85
C VAL A 251 12.64 -7.90 23.04
N ASP A 252 13.75 -7.76 23.78
CA ASP A 252 14.05 -8.55 24.98
C ASP A 252 13.12 -8.22 26.18
N ILE A 253 12.36 -7.13 26.08
CA ILE A 253 11.43 -6.66 27.11
C ILE A 253 10.02 -6.80 26.56
N GLN A 254 9.21 -7.68 27.14
CA GLN A 254 7.82 -7.92 26.72
C GLN A 254 6.84 -6.80 27.13
N ASP A 255 7.32 -5.57 27.35
CA ASP A 255 6.52 -4.46 27.85
C ASP A 255 6.84 -3.16 27.10
N ASN A 256 5.87 -2.24 27.07
CA ASN A 256 5.99 -0.93 26.45
C ASN A 256 5.47 0.17 27.38
N CYS A 257 5.94 1.40 27.17
CA CYS A 257 5.58 2.53 28.02
C CYS A 257 4.24 3.21 27.63
N LEU A 258 3.37 2.56 26.84
CA LEU A 258 2.11 3.15 26.37
C LEU A 258 0.94 2.97 27.34
N ALA A 259 1.10 2.20 28.41
CA ALA A 259 0.08 2.05 29.44
C ALA A 259 -0.32 3.43 29.99
N HIS A 260 -1.62 3.72 29.99
CA HIS A 260 -2.19 5.00 30.41
C HIS A 260 -1.68 6.23 29.65
N THR A 261 -0.97 6.05 28.53
CA THR A 261 -0.55 7.16 27.67
C THR A 261 -1.70 7.52 26.72
N PRO A 262 -2.09 8.81 26.61
CA PRO A 262 -3.04 9.24 25.59
C PRO A 262 -2.46 9.07 24.18
N LEU A 263 -3.23 8.43 23.30
CA LEU A 263 -2.85 8.16 21.91
C LEU A 263 -3.85 8.83 20.96
N HIS A 264 -3.34 9.59 19.99
CA HIS A 264 -4.11 10.02 18.83
C HIS A 264 -4.16 8.88 17.81
N VAL A 265 -5.34 8.32 17.62
CA VAL A 265 -5.63 7.28 16.61
C VAL A 265 -6.14 7.95 15.35
N PHE A 266 -5.35 7.86 14.29
CA PHE A 266 -5.66 8.33 12.96
C PHE A 266 -6.27 7.20 12.14
N LYS A 267 -7.43 7.47 11.52
CA LYS A 267 -8.08 6.55 10.58
C LYS A 267 -8.24 7.24 9.23
N CYS A 268 -7.85 6.55 8.16
CA CYS A 268 -8.20 6.91 6.80
C CYS A 268 -9.33 6.01 6.34
N LYS A 269 -10.45 6.60 5.93
CA LYS A 269 -11.63 5.91 5.45
C LYS A 269 -11.88 6.26 4.00
N CYS A 270 -12.26 5.27 3.20
CA CYS A 270 -12.65 5.48 1.82
C CYS A 270 -13.99 4.80 1.52
N ASP A 271 -14.73 5.38 0.59
CA ASP A 271 -15.88 4.72 -0.02
C ASP A 271 -15.42 3.93 -1.23
N CYS A 272 -15.42 2.60 -1.12
CA CYS A 272 -15.07 1.70 -2.22
C CYS A 272 -16.31 1.42 -3.07
N VAL A 273 -16.25 1.77 -4.35
CA VAL A 273 -17.35 1.56 -5.30
C VAL A 273 -16.82 0.86 -6.53
N VAL A 274 -17.26 -0.37 -6.76
CA VAL A 274 -16.91 -1.11 -7.98
C VAL A 274 -18.09 -1.08 -8.93
N LYS A 275 -17.96 -0.29 -9.99
CA LYS A 275 -18.96 -0.21 -11.07
C LYS A 275 -18.64 -1.24 -12.18
N PRO A 276 -19.66 -1.90 -12.76
CA PRO A 276 -19.58 -2.61 -14.02
C PRO A 276 -19.48 -1.60 -15.16
N PHE A 277 -18.88 -2.05 -16.25
CA PHE A 277 -18.80 -1.27 -17.48
C PHE A 277 -20.21 -1.04 -18.04
N THR A 278 -20.70 0.20 -17.98
CA THR A 278 -21.80 0.64 -18.85
C THR A 278 -21.15 1.27 -20.07
N SER A 279 -21.16 0.57 -21.21
CA SER A 279 -20.83 1.25 -22.47
C SER A 279 -21.79 2.42 -22.64
N ASP A 280 -21.28 3.62 -22.89
CA ASP A 280 -22.03 4.89 -23.04
C ASP A 280 -23.12 4.91 -24.14
N SER A 281 -23.45 3.77 -24.72
CA SER A 281 -24.55 3.59 -25.63
C SER A 281 -25.64 2.75 -25.00
N VAL A 282 -26.62 3.44 -24.42
CA VAL A 282 -28.07 3.17 -24.44
C VAL A 282 -28.61 3.74 -23.13
N ASN A 283 -29.47 4.74 -23.27
CA ASN A 283 -30.26 5.39 -22.22
C ASN A 283 -31.18 4.41 -21.48
N VAL A 284 -30.62 3.46 -20.75
CA VAL A 284 -31.33 2.65 -19.75
C VAL A 284 -30.65 2.93 -18.42
N GLY A 285 -31.25 3.86 -17.67
CA GLY A 285 -30.77 4.45 -16.42
C GLY A 285 -30.63 3.49 -15.26
N THR A 286 -29.72 2.52 -15.38
CA THR A 286 -29.26 1.69 -14.27
C THR A 286 -27.76 1.52 -14.40
N SER A 287 -27.01 2.47 -13.83
CA SER A 287 -25.63 2.22 -13.40
C SER A 287 -25.72 1.11 -12.35
N CYS A 288 -25.62 -0.14 -12.82
CA CYS A 288 -25.55 -1.28 -11.92
C CYS A 288 -24.30 -1.05 -11.08
N THR A 289 -24.29 -1.18 -9.77
CA THR A 289 -23.06 -1.12 -8.96
C THR A 289 -22.78 -2.54 -8.52
N ILE A 290 -21.56 -3.05 -8.73
CA ILE A 290 -21.23 -4.45 -8.38
C ILE A 290 -21.12 -4.58 -6.86
N PHE A 291 -20.45 -3.63 -6.20
CA PHE A 291 -20.60 -3.42 -4.76
C PHE A 291 -20.22 -2.01 -4.35
N GLU A 292 -20.75 -1.63 -3.19
CA GLU A 292 -20.39 -0.42 -2.47
C GLU A 292 -20.08 -0.78 -1.01
N ASN A 293 -18.98 -0.23 -0.51
CA ASN A 293 -18.56 -0.31 0.88
C ASN A 293 -18.17 1.10 1.34
N GLY A 294 -19.12 1.79 1.98
CA GLY A 294 -18.90 3.14 2.50
C GLY A 294 -18.10 3.12 3.81
N ASN A 295 -17.29 4.16 4.03
CA ASN A 295 -16.51 4.38 5.25
C ASN A 295 -15.55 3.23 5.62
N HIS A 296 -15.05 2.47 4.65
CA HIS A 296 -14.10 1.38 4.91
C HIS A 296 -12.76 1.94 5.37
N VAL A 297 -12.27 1.49 6.52
CA VAL A 297 -11.00 1.95 7.11
C VAL A 297 -9.84 1.26 6.40
N ILE A 298 -9.10 2.01 5.58
CA ILE A 298 -7.93 1.49 4.86
C ILE A 298 -6.61 1.68 5.60
N TYR A 299 -6.54 2.64 6.51
CA TYR A 299 -5.40 2.84 7.42
C TYR A 299 -5.89 3.15 8.82
N SER A 300 -5.19 2.61 9.83
CA SER A 300 -5.39 2.93 11.23
C SER A 300 -4.06 2.85 11.96
N PHE A 301 -3.57 3.96 12.50
CA PHE A 301 -2.33 4.00 13.29
C PHE A 301 -2.46 5.01 14.42
N SER A 302 -1.60 4.92 15.43
CA SER A 302 -1.62 5.79 16.61
C SER A 302 -0.31 6.52 16.83
N ILE A 303 -0.37 7.66 17.53
CA ILE A 303 0.79 8.45 17.96
C ILE A 303 0.55 8.93 19.41
N PRO A 304 1.52 8.82 20.32
CA PRO A 304 1.41 9.41 21.66
C PRO A 304 1.16 10.91 21.59
N SER A 305 0.19 11.42 22.38
CA SER A 305 -0.18 12.84 22.35
C SER A 305 0.98 13.78 22.65
N SER A 306 1.93 13.36 23.49
CA SER A 306 3.15 14.12 23.80
C SER A 306 4.07 14.33 22.60
N LEU A 307 3.91 13.54 21.53
CA LEU A 307 4.80 13.55 20.36
C LEU A 307 4.10 13.96 19.06
N LEU A 308 2.84 14.40 19.13
CA LEU A 308 2.04 14.73 17.93
C LEU A 308 2.69 15.86 17.11
N ASP A 309 3.21 16.90 17.75
CA ASP A 309 3.79 18.06 17.07
C ASP A 309 5.00 17.65 16.20
N TYR A 310 5.81 16.71 16.67
CA TYR A 310 6.96 16.19 15.92
C TYR A 310 6.57 15.35 14.70
N ALA A 311 5.42 14.68 14.76
CA ALA A 311 4.91 13.84 13.69
C ALA A 311 3.99 14.59 12.70
N SER A 312 3.53 15.79 13.05
CA SER A 312 2.46 16.48 12.32
C SER A 312 2.80 16.73 10.85
N LYS A 313 4.05 17.06 10.54
CA LYS A 313 4.53 17.22 9.16
C LYS A 313 4.42 15.91 8.37
N LEU A 314 4.90 14.79 8.92
CA LEU A 314 4.85 13.47 8.27
C LEU A 314 3.42 13.01 8.01
N ILE A 315 2.53 13.25 8.98
CA ILE A 315 1.10 12.93 8.84
C ILE A 315 0.48 13.77 7.73
N SER A 316 0.81 15.06 7.64
CA SER A 316 0.29 15.94 6.59
C SER A 316 0.74 15.47 5.20
N GLU A 317 2.05 15.24 5.01
CA GLU A 317 2.60 14.75 3.75
C GLU A 317 2.00 13.39 3.35
N TRP A 318 1.79 12.51 4.33
CA TRP A 318 1.11 11.23 4.11
C TRP A 318 -0.35 11.41 3.70
N LYS A 319 -1.11 12.31 4.34
CA LYS A 319 -2.50 12.62 3.93
C LYS A 319 -2.56 13.15 2.51
N ASP A 320 -1.68 14.07 2.14
CA ASP A 320 -1.60 14.66 0.80
C ASP A 320 -1.32 13.58 -0.26
N TYR A 321 -0.38 12.68 0.04
CA TYR A 321 -0.12 11.51 -0.81
C TYR A 321 -1.36 10.63 -0.98
N ILE A 322 -2.09 10.34 0.10
CA ILE A 322 -3.28 9.50 0.03
C ILE A 322 -4.41 10.19 -0.75
N TYR A 323 -4.66 11.48 -0.51
CA TYR A 323 -5.62 12.27 -1.30
C TYR A 323 -5.30 12.21 -2.79
N HIS A 324 -4.02 12.38 -3.14
CA HIS A 324 -3.55 12.31 -4.52
C HIS A 324 -3.80 10.93 -5.14
N VAL A 325 -3.38 9.85 -4.49
CA VAL A 325 -3.52 8.49 -5.06
C VAL A 325 -4.99 8.04 -5.12
N VAL A 326 -5.81 8.38 -4.13
CA VAL A 326 -7.25 8.10 -4.18
C VAL A 326 -7.91 8.87 -5.32
N GLY A 327 -7.55 10.15 -5.53
CA GLY A 327 -8.07 10.95 -6.63
C GLY A 327 -7.74 10.41 -8.04
N LEU A 328 -6.72 9.55 -8.14
CA LEU A 328 -6.35 8.85 -9.37
C LEU A 328 -6.97 7.45 -9.50
N CYS A 329 -7.62 6.96 -8.45
CA CYS A 329 -8.12 5.59 -8.39
C CYS A 329 -9.61 5.51 -8.70
N GLU A 330 -9.98 4.82 -9.77
CA GLU A 330 -11.38 4.72 -10.21
C GLU A 330 -12.29 3.90 -9.26
N TYR A 331 -11.70 3.17 -8.31
CA TYR A 331 -12.42 2.28 -7.40
C TYR A 331 -12.86 2.94 -6.09
N PHE A 332 -12.40 4.18 -5.83
CA PHE A 332 -12.72 4.90 -4.61
C PHE A 332 -13.26 6.28 -4.93
N THR A 333 -14.41 6.62 -4.36
CA THR A 333 -15.12 7.87 -4.69
C THR A 333 -14.85 8.99 -3.70
N SER A 334 -14.42 8.65 -2.50
CA SER A 334 -14.13 9.61 -1.44
C SER A 334 -13.03 9.09 -0.54
N VAL A 335 -12.34 10.01 0.13
CA VAL A 335 -11.44 9.72 1.24
C VAL A 335 -11.67 10.75 2.35
N SER A 336 -11.69 10.27 3.59
CA SER A 336 -11.82 11.09 4.78
C SER A 336 -10.85 10.63 5.86
N PHE A 337 -10.43 11.58 6.70
CA PHE A 337 -9.54 11.32 7.82
C PHE A 337 -10.24 11.63 9.13
N GLU A 338 -10.15 10.70 10.07
CA GLU A 338 -10.63 10.86 11.44
C GLU A 338 -9.45 10.81 12.38
N CYS A 339 -9.47 11.63 13.43
CA CYS A 339 -8.54 11.55 14.54
C CYS A 339 -9.35 11.53 15.84
N SER A 340 -9.05 10.57 16.71
CA SER A 340 -9.65 10.44 18.03
C SER A 340 -8.57 10.19 19.06
N THR A 341 -8.78 10.64 20.30
CA THR A 341 -7.85 10.37 21.40
C THR A 341 -8.37 9.21 22.24
N VAL A 342 -7.52 8.23 22.53
CA VAL A 342 -7.82 7.10 23.41
C VAL A 342 -6.76 6.97 24.48
N THR A 343 -7.14 6.45 25.65
CA THR A 343 -6.22 6.10 26.73
C THR A 343 -6.58 4.71 27.19
N LEU A 344 -5.64 3.78 27.08
CA LEU A 344 -5.85 2.38 27.41
C LEU A 344 -4.99 1.97 28.60
N PRO A 345 -5.47 1.08 29.48
CA PRO A 345 -4.67 0.59 30.61
C PRO A 345 -3.45 -0.24 30.15
N ALA A 346 -3.52 -0.83 28.96
CA ALA A 346 -2.43 -1.54 28.32
C ALA A 346 -2.58 -1.45 26.80
N VAL A 347 -1.45 -1.51 26.09
CA VAL A 347 -1.41 -1.53 24.62
C VAL A 347 -0.56 -2.73 24.21
N ALA A 348 -1.13 -3.64 23.43
CA ALA A 348 -0.37 -4.71 22.80
C ALA A 348 0.25 -4.19 21.50
N LEU A 349 1.53 -4.50 21.28
CA LEU A 349 2.26 -4.17 20.08
C LEU A 349 2.66 -5.43 19.35
#